data_AF-A0A4D6J8Y3-F1
#
_entry.id   AF-A0A4D6J8Y3-F1
#
_cell.length_a   1.000
_cell.length_b   1.000
_cell.length_c   1.000
_cell.angle_alpha   90.00
_cell.angle_beta   90.00
_cell.angle_gamma   90.00
#
_symmetry.space_group_name_H-M   'P 1'
#
loop_
_entity.id
_entity.type
_entity.pdbx_description
1 polymer ?
#
loop_
_entity_poly.entity_id
_entity_poly.type
_entity_poly.pdbx_seq_one_letter_code
_entity_poly.pdbx_strand_id
1 'polypeptide(L)'
;NRCFMTSQNHGFAVDTKTLPSNWEPLFTNANDKTNEGIIHTSKPYFSVQFHPEHTAGPTDLECLFDVFLETIKKNIENKDFNLKNHLNNRLTYNPKKVTTYDNPKKILIIGSGGLSIGQAGEFDYSGSQAIKAMKEENIQTVLINPNIATVQTSKGLADKVYFLPLVPEYVEQVIRSERPGGVLLTFGGQTALNCGVELEKAGVFKKYGCKILGTPIQSIIETEDRKMFADKINEIGEKVAPSAAVYSVEEALEAANVIGYPVMARAAFSLGGLGSGFAHNKEQLKSLAIQA
;
A
#
# COMPACT_ATOMS: atom_id res chain seq x y z
N ASN A 1 11.88 4.67 14.80
CA ASN A 1 11.47 3.45 15.52
C ASN A 1 10.75 2.54 14.55
N ARG A 2 11.17 1.27 14.44
CA ARG A 2 10.51 0.26 13.61
C ARG A 2 9.65 -0.63 14.52
N CYS A 3 8.46 -1.00 14.06
CA CYS A 3 7.61 -1.98 14.71
C CYS A 3 7.64 -3.28 13.90
N PHE A 4 7.48 -4.40 14.60
CA PHE A 4 7.37 -5.73 14.04
C PHE A 4 6.17 -6.41 14.67
N MET A 5 5.49 -7.26 13.90
CA MET A 5 4.48 -8.15 14.44
C MET A 5 5.17 -9.43 14.91
N THR A 6 4.78 -9.97 16.06
CA THR A 6 5.43 -11.15 16.66
C THR A 6 4.42 -12.09 17.29
N SER A 7 4.66 -13.40 17.23
CA SER A 7 3.93 -14.37 18.04
C SER A 7 4.58 -14.52 19.42
N GLN A 8 3.76 -14.62 20.46
CA GLN A 8 4.18 -14.65 21.86
C GLN A 8 3.33 -15.66 22.63
N ASN A 9 3.95 -16.38 23.57
CA ASN A 9 3.24 -17.24 24.51
C ASN A 9 4.00 -17.34 25.84
N HIS A 10 3.96 -16.27 26.63
CA HIS A 10 4.59 -16.21 27.95
C HIS A 10 3.68 -15.48 28.94
N GLY A 11 3.77 -15.85 30.23
CA GLY A 11 3.03 -15.22 31.34
C GLY A 11 3.92 -14.45 32.32
N PHE A 12 5.24 -14.43 32.07
CA PHE A 12 6.24 -13.74 32.87
C PHE A 12 7.06 -12.82 31.95
N ALA A 13 7.59 -11.73 32.50
CA ALA A 13 8.41 -10.78 31.76
C ALA A 13 9.60 -10.32 32.60
N VAL A 14 10.67 -9.89 31.92
CA VAL A 14 11.87 -9.34 32.56
C VAL A 14 11.64 -7.88 32.97
N ASP A 15 11.97 -7.53 34.21
CA ASP A 15 11.95 -6.13 34.66
C ASP A 15 13.21 -5.39 34.22
N THR A 16 13.05 -4.50 33.22
CA THR A 16 14.15 -3.71 32.65
C THR A 16 14.83 -2.78 33.65
N LYS A 17 14.17 -2.40 34.75
CA LYS A 17 14.73 -1.54 35.80
C LYS A 17 15.78 -2.25 36.64
N THR A 18 15.78 -3.59 36.62
CA THR A 18 16.69 -4.43 37.40
C THR A 18 17.83 -5.02 36.56
N LEU A 19 17.94 -4.65 35.28
CA LEU A 19 19.00 -5.14 34.42
C LEU A 19 20.37 -4.69 34.92
N PRO A 20 21.38 -5.58 34.98
CA PRO A 20 22.76 -5.19 35.27
C PRO A 20 23.29 -4.19 34.23
N SER A 21 24.29 -3.38 34.60
CA SER A 21 24.81 -2.29 33.76
C SER A 21 25.40 -2.70 32.40
N ASN A 22 25.69 -3.99 32.21
CA ASN A 22 26.18 -4.56 30.97
C ASN A 22 25.07 -5.15 30.07
N TRP A 23 23.80 -4.95 30.43
CA TRP A 23 22.63 -5.38 29.67
C TRP A 23 21.72 -4.19 29.37
N GLU A 24 21.08 -4.26 28.20
CA GLU A 24 20.14 -3.25 27.74
C GLU A 24 18.89 -3.91 27.15
N PRO A 25 17.71 -3.27 27.23
CA PRO A 25 16.54 -3.68 26.45
C PRO A 25 16.81 -3.61 24.95
N LEU A 26 16.38 -4.64 24.22
CA LEU A 26 16.52 -4.74 22.76
C LEU A 26 15.20 -4.48 22.04
N PHE A 27 14.10 -5.05 22.55
CA PHE A 27 12.76 -4.85 22.02
C PHE A 27 11.81 -4.44 23.15
N THR A 28 10.75 -3.73 22.80
CA THR A 28 9.72 -3.28 23.75
C THR A 28 8.34 -3.44 23.12
N ASN A 29 7.40 -3.96 23.90
CA ASN A 29 6.03 -4.14 23.45
C ASN A 29 5.38 -2.77 23.17
N ALA A 30 4.78 -2.61 21.99
CA ALA A 30 4.15 -1.34 21.61
C ALA A 30 2.90 -1.03 22.46
N ASN A 31 2.19 -2.05 22.95
CA ASN A 31 0.93 -1.94 23.66
C ASN A 31 1.13 -1.65 25.15
N ASP A 32 1.88 -2.50 25.85
CA ASP A 32 1.97 -2.46 27.33
C ASP A 32 3.35 -2.03 27.86
N LYS A 33 4.31 -1.78 26.97
CA LYS A 33 5.68 -1.34 27.27
C LYS A 33 6.53 -2.38 28.03
N THR A 34 6.11 -3.64 28.08
CA THR A 34 6.90 -4.73 28.65
C THR A 34 8.14 -5.05 27.80
N ASN A 35 9.11 -5.71 28.43
CA ASN A 35 10.37 -6.09 27.78
C ASN A 35 10.14 -7.23 26.78
N GLU A 36 10.64 -7.07 25.56
CA GLU A 36 10.49 -8.06 24.50
C GLU A 36 11.82 -8.66 24.03
N GLY A 37 12.93 -8.28 24.68
CA GLY A 37 14.25 -8.81 24.39
C GLY A 37 15.33 -8.00 25.09
N ILE A 38 16.49 -8.62 25.28
CA ILE A 38 17.65 -8.01 25.94
C ILE A 38 18.91 -8.29 25.13
N ILE A 39 19.90 -7.42 25.28
CA ILE A 39 21.21 -7.56 24.62
C ILE A 39 22.33 -7.15 25.57
N HIS A 40 23.46 -7.86 25.51
CA HIS A 40 24.65 -7.46 26.24
C HIS A 40 25.37 -6.33 25.49
N THR A 41 25.93 -5.39 26.24
CA THR A 41 26.63 -4.19 25.70
C THR A 41 27.87 -4.49 24.84
N SER A 42 28.45 -5.69 24.90
CA SER A 42 29.75 -6.00 24.30
C SER A 42 29.89 -7.46 23.90
N LYS A 43 29.40 -8.39 24.72
CA LYS A 43 29.40 -9.82 24.41
C LYS A 43 28.34 -10.15 23.36
N PRO A 44 28.52 -11.23 22.57
CA PRO A 44 27.59 -11.65 21.53
C PRO A 44 26.35 -12.37 22.11
N TYR A 45 25.72 -11.79 23.13
CA TYR A 45 24.55 -12.35 23.79
C TYR A 45 23.35 -11.45 23.55
N PHE A 46 22.28 -12.05 23.05
CA PHE A 46 20.98 -11.43 22.96
C PHE A 46 19.90 -12.47 23.20
N SER A 47 18.71 -12.01 23.53
CA SER A 47 17.51 -12.83 23.70
C SER A 47 16.29 -12.02 23.28
N VAL A 48 15.25 -12.73 22.87
CA VAL A 48 13.93 -12.20 22.56
C VAL A 48 12.89 -12.94 23.38
N GLN A 49 11.82 -12.24 23.72
CA GLN A 49 10.70 -12.77 24.51
C GLN A 49 9.64 -13.46 23.65
N PHE A 50 9.58 -13.07 22.36
CA PHE A 50 8.71 -13.62 21.33
C PHE A 50 9.34 -14.80 20.58
N HIS A 51 8.55 -15.41 19.70
CA HIS A 51 8.90 -16.59 18.91
C HIS A 51 9.25 -16.22 17.45
N PRO A 52 10.53 -15.96 17.11
CA PRO A 52 10.93 -15.63 15.74
C PRO A 52 10.77 -16.79 14.76
N GLU A 53 10.63 -18.02 15.27
CA GLU A 53 10.33 -19.22 14.48
C GLU A 53 8.89 -19.27 13.97
N HIS A 54 8.03 -18.33 14.38
CA HIS A 54 6.72 -18.02 13.77
C HIS A 54 5.76 -19.21 13.56
N THR A 55 6.00 -20.41 14.09
CA THR A 55 5.16 -21.60 13.88
C THR A 55 4.16 -21.74 15.03
N ALA A 56 3.07 -20.97 15.16
CA ALA A 56 2.35 -20.08 14.24
C ALA A 56 2.60 -18.56 14.49
N GLY A 57 2.44 -17.71 13.47
CA GLY A 57 2.79 -16.27 13.56
C GLY A 57 3.39 -15.67 12.27
N PRO A 58 3.67 -14.35 12.28
CA PRO A 58 4.33 -13.64 11.17
C PRO A 58 5.83 -13.97 11.08
N THR A 59 6.37 -13.98 9.86
CA THR A 59 7.77 -14.32 9.55
C THR A 59 8.73 -13.13 9.65
N ASP A 60 8.25 -11.97 10.10
CA ASP A 60 8.92 -10.65 10.07
C ASP A 60 10.31 -10.62 10.74
N LEU A 61 10.59 -11.52 11.68
CA LEU A 61 11.81 -11.56 12.49
C LEU A 61 12.59 -12.88 12.37
N GLU A 62 12.34 -13.70 11.34
CA GLU A 62 13.17 -14.87 11.03
C GLU A 62 14.65 -14.52 10.85
N CYS A 63 14.94 -13.30 10.37
CA CYS A 63 16.31 -12.81 10.17
C CYS A 63 17.16 -12.81 11.46
N LEU A 64 16.55 -12.95 12.65
CA LEU A 64 17.27 -13.12 13.90
C LEU A 64 18.07 -14.44 13.95
N PHE A 65 17.61 -15.49 13.26
CA PHE A 65 18.38 -16.73 13.10
C PHE A 65 19.62 -16.50 12.23
N ASP A 66 19.51 -15.74 11.14
CA ASP A 66 20.67 -15.37 10.32
C ASP A 66 21.69 -14.59 11.15
N VAL A 67 21.23 -13.62 11.95
CA VAL A 67 22.09 -12.86 12.87
C VAL A 67 22.80 -13.78 13.85
N PHE A 68 22.08 -14.74 14.44
CA PHE A 68 22.67 -15.72 15.36
C PHE A 68 23.76 -16.56 14.67
N LEU A 69 23.49 -17.11 13.48
CA LEU A 69 24.45 -17.91 12.72
C LEU A 69 25.67 -17.09 12.26
N GLU A 70 25.46 -15.86 11.80
CA GLU A 70 26.53 -14.93 11.42
C GLU A 70 27.42 -14.58 12.62
N THR A 71 26.83 -14.46 13.81
CA THR A 71 27.56 -14.19 15.06
C THR A 71 28.48 -15.35 15.42
N ILE A 72 28.01 -16.60 15.30
CA ILE A 72 28.82 -17.79 15.53
C ILE A 72 30.00 -17.84 14.55
N LYS A 73 29.74 -17.66 13.25
CA LYS A 73 30.79 -17.68 12.22
C LYS A 73 31.89 -16.65 12.50
N LYS A 74 31.52 -15.41 12.81
CA LYS A 74 32.48 -14.34 13.09
C LYS A 74 33.30 -14.59 14.36
N ASN A 75 32.70 -15.21 15.38
CA ASN A 75 33.39 -15.61 16.60
C ASN A 75 34.46 -16.68 16.31
N ILE A 76 34.12 -17.70 15.51
CA ILE A 76 35.08 -18.75 15.08
C ILE A 76 36.25 -18.14 14.29
N GLU A 77 35.98 -17.14 13.45
CA GLU A 77 37.00 -16.44 12.67
C GLU A 77 37.89 -15.48 13.49
N ASN A 78 37.69 -15.38 14.82
CA ASN A 78 38.36 -14.41 15.70
C ASN A 78 38.27 -12.96 15.20
N LYS A 79 37.19 -12.62 14.51
CA LYS A 79 36.96 -11.25 14.04
C LYS A 79 36.27 -10.45 15.15
N ASP A 80 36.74 -9.22 15.35
CA ASP A 80 36.03 -8.27 16.19
C ASP A 80 34.62 -8.04 15.63
N PHE A 81 33.60 -8.34 16.42
CA PHE A 81 32.21 -8.33 15.99
C PHE A 81 31.30 -7.75 17.07
N ASN A 82 30.73 -6.58 16.76
CA ASN A 82 29.72 -5.94 17.60
C ASN A 82 28.31 -6.41 17.19
N LEU A 83 27.75 -7.34 17.97
CA LEU A 83 26.41 -7.89 17.75
C LEU A 83 25.32 -6.81 17.75
N LYS A 84 25.40 -5.84 18.68
CA LYS A 84 24.40 -4.76 18.81
C LYS A 84 24.31 -3.91 17.54
N ASN A 85 25.46 -3.48 17.01
CA ASN A 85 25.51 -2.72 15.77
C ASN A 85 25.01 -3.55 14.58
N HIS A 86 25.34 -4.84 14.55
CA HIS A 86 24.87 -5.73 13.50
C HIS A 86 23.35 -5.92 13.51
N LEU A 87 22.75 -6.17 14.68
CA LEU A 87 21.30 -6.21 14.87
C LEU A 87 20.65 -4.90 14.46
N ASN A 88 21.17 -3.77 14.94
CA ASN A 88 20.64 -2.45 14.59
C ASN A 88 20.70 -2.21 13.08
N ASN A 89 21.79 -2.57 12.41
CA ASN A 89 21.90 -2.41 10.96
C ASN A 89 20.94 -3.33 10.19
N ARG A 90 20.73 -4.57 10.65
CA ARG A 90 19.77 -5.51 10.04
C ARG A 90 18.32 -5.07 10.23
N LEU A 91 17.99 -4.57 11.41
CA LEU A 91 16.61 -4.21 11.77
C LEU A 91 16.25 -2.78 11.39
N THR A 92 17.22 -1.87 11.22
CA THR A 92 16.94 -0.48 10.83
C THR A 92 16.52 -0.40 9.37
N TYR A 93 15.40 0.27 9.13
CA TYR A 93 14.98 0.65 7.79
C TYR A 93 15.48 2.07 7.49
N ASN A 94 16.34 2.19 6.49
CA ASN A 94 16.78 3.49 5.97
C ASN A 94 16.00 3.80 4.68
N PRO A 95 15.01 4.71 4.72
CA PRO A 95 14.23 5.02 3.53
C PRO A 95 15.12 5.67 2.47
N LYS A 96 14.98 5.24 1.20
CA LYS A 96 15.73 5.82 0.06
C LYS A 96 15.43 7.31 -0.15
N LYS A 97 14.25 7.78 0.28
CA LYS A 97 13.83 9.18 0.27
C LYS A 97 13.34 9.56 1.66
N VAL A 98 13.91 10.60 2.25
CA VAL A 98 13.41 11.18 3.50
C VAL A 98 12.14 11.97 3.19
N THR A 99 11.00 11.44 3.58
CA THR A 99 9.72 12.15 3.45
C THR A 99 9.63 13.18 4.58
N THR A 100 9.79 14.46 4.28
CA THR A 100 9.42 15.51 5.23
C THR A 100 7.90 15.67 5.21
N TYR A 101 7.26 15.37 6.34
CA TYR A 101 5.81 15.50 6.51
C TYR A 101 5.42 16.97 6.65
N ASP A 102 5.31 17.68 5.53
CA ASP A 102 4.61 18.96 5.51
C ASP A 102 3.13 18.68 5.25
N ASN A 103 2.37 18.49 6.33
CA ASN A 103 0.95 18.15 6.26
C ASN A 103 0.20 19.30 5.57
N PRO A 104 -0.49 19.03 4.45
CA PRO A 104 -1.22 20.09 3.76
C PRO A 104 -2.36 20.59 4.64
N LYS A 105 -2.52 21.91 4.72
CA LYS A 105 -3.63 22.53 5.47
C LYS A 105 -4.99 22.29 4.84
N LYS A 106 -5.03 21.99 3.54
CA LYS A 106 -6.24 21.72 2.76
C LYS A 106 -5.98 20.57 1.79
N ILE A 107 -6.90 19.63 1.74
CA ILE A 107 -6.88 18.51 0.81
C ILE A 107 -8.15 18.43 -0.05
N LEU A 108 -8.00 17.85 -1.23
CA LEU A 108 -9.10 17.41 -2.08
C LEU A 108 -9.29 15.90 -1.96
N ILE A 109 -10.52 15.46 -1.79
CA ILE A 109 -10.90 14.05 -1.84
C ILE A 109 -11.76 13.86 -3.08
N ILE A 110 -11.34 12.97 -3.97
CA ILE A 110 -12.14 12.56 -5.12
C ILE A 110 -13.01 11.39 -4.69
N GLY A 111 -14.32 11.63 -4.61
CA GLY A 111 -15.31 10.65 -4.19
C GLY A 111 -15.54 9.55 -5.22
N SER A 112 -16.53 8.69 -4.96
CA SER A 112 -16.82 7.52 -5.79
C SER A 112 -17.67 7.79 -7.02
N GLY A 113 -18.34 8.92 -7.10
CA GLY A 113 -19.32 9.15 -8.14
C GLY A 113 -20.58 8.31 -7.95
N GLY A 114 -21.30 8.06 -9.05
CA GLY A 114 -22.52 7.26 -9.04
C GLY A 114 -22.23 5.81 -8.63
N LEU A 115 -23.24 5.17 -8.02
CA LEU A 115 -23.16 3.74 -7.70
C LEU A 115 -23.28 2.94 -9.00
N SER A 116 -22.32 2.04 -9.24
CA SER A 116 -22.33 1.11 -10.36
C SER A 116 -22.04 -0.31 -9.88
N ILE A 117 -22.38 -1.31 -10.71
CA ILE A 117 -22.04 -2.70 -10.39
C ILE A 117 -20.51 -2.82 -10.28
N GLY A 118 -20.02 -3.31 -9.14
CA GLY A 118 -18.59 -3.38 -8.84
C GLY A 118 -18.00 -2.13 -8.20
N GLN A 119 -18.77 -1.05 -8.04
CA GLN A 119 -18.35 0.16 -7.31
C GLN A 119 -19.54 0.74 -6.52
N ALA A 120 -19.74 0.25 -5.30
CA ALA A 120 -20.94 0.53 -4.51
C ALA A 120 -20.66 1.45 -3.30
N GLY A 121 -21.37 1.22 -2.20
CA GLY A 121 -21.35 2.07 -1.01
C GLY A 121 -20.07 1.98 -0.16
N GLU A 122 -19.17 1.03 -0.45
CA GLU A 122 -17.89 0.85 0.25
C GLU A 122 -17.01 2.12 0.18
N PHE A 123 -17.11 2.87 -0.91
CA PHE A 123 -16.37 4.11 -1.11
C PHE A 123 -17.03 5.32 -0.45
N ASP A 124 -18.35 5.28 -0.25
CA ASP A 124 -19.04 6.26 0.59
C ASP A 124 -18.58 6.16 2.05
N TYR A 125 -18.51 4.92 2.55
CA TYR A 125 -17.96 4.65 3.88
C TYR A 125 -16.48 5.04 3.97
N SER A 126 -15.66 4.59 3.04
CA SER A 126 -14.21 4.83 3.07
C SER A 126 -13.86 6.32 2.92
N GLY A 127 -14.54 7.04 2.02
CA GLY A 127 -14.39 8.49 1.88
C GLY A 127 -14.79 9.25 3.14
N SER A 128 -15.86 8.81 3.81
CA SER A 128 -16.29 9.41 5.10
C SER A 128 -15.26 9.21 6.21
N GLN A 129 -14.61 8.03 6.29
CA GLN A 129 -13.51 7.79 7.23
C GLN A 129 -12.29 8.65 6.91
N ALA A 130 -11.95 8.84 5.63
CA ALA A 130 -10.88 9.73 5.23
C ALA A 130 -11.15 11.17 5.66
N ILE A 131 -12.38 11.68 5.47
CA ILE A 131 -12.77 13.02 5.94
C ILE A 131 -12.64 13.14 7.46
N LYS A 132 -13.10 12.12 8.20
CA LYS A 132 -12.99 12.09 9.66
C LYS A 132 -11.53 12.17 10.14
N ALA A 133 -10.65 11.34 9.58
CA ALA A 133 -9.22 11.33 9.93
C ALA A 133 -8.56 12.70 9.67
N MET A 134 -8.91 13.35 8.55
CA MET A 134 -8.36 14.66 8.20
C MET A 134 -8.84 15.76 9.15
N LYS A 135 -10.08 15.67 9.62
CA LYS A 135 -10.61 16.57 10.64
C LYS A 135 -9.93 16.43 11.99
N GLU A 136 -9.64 15.19 12.43
CA GLU A 136 -8.89 14.93 13.67
C GLU A 136 -7.49 15.57 13.63
N GLU A 137 -6.89 15.65 12.45
CA GLU A 137 -5.60 16.30 12.21
C GLU A 137 -5.70 17.81 11.86
N ASN A 138 -6.87 18.43 12.01
CA ASN A 138 -7.14 19.84 11.67
C ASN A 138 -6.81 20.23 10.22
N ILE A 139 -7.02 19.31 9.28
CA ILE A 139 -6.84 19.52 7.84
C ILE A 139 -8.20 19.84 7.20
N GLN A 140 -8.26 20.94 6.45
CA GLN A 140 -9.46 21.32 5.72
C GLN A 140 -9.74 20.35 4.57
N THR A 141 -11.00 19.93 4.45
CA THR A 141 -11.44 18.91 3.50
C THR A 141 -12.36 19.49 2.43
N VAL A 142 -11.97 19.33 1.17
CA VAL A 142 -12.83 19.56 0.01
C VAL A 142 -13.16 18.20 -0.60
N LEU A 143 -14.45 17.92 -0.77
CA LEU A 143 -14.93 16.72 -1.45
C LEU A 143 -15.49 17.09 -2.83
N ILE A 144 -15.13 16.34 -3.87
CA ILE A 144 -15.86 16.33 -5.14
C ILE A 144 -16.55 14.99 -5.32
N ASN A 145 -17.89 14.99 -5.41
CA ASN A 145 -18.68 13.80 -5.69
C ASN A 145 -20.05 14.18 -6.27
N PRO A 146 -20.42 13.72 -7.49
CA PRO A 146 -21.72 14.01 -8.09
C PRO A 146 -22.88 13.26 -7.42
N ASN A 147 -22.63 12.21 -6.63
CA ASN A 147 -23.68 11.38 -6.04
C ASN A 147 -24.25 12.01 -4.76
N ILE A 148 -25.41 12.64 -4.91
CA ILE A 148 -26.16 13.30 -3.84
C ILE A 148 -26.72 12.35 -2.76
N ALA A 149 -26.77 11.05 -3.03
CA ALA A 149 -27.38 10.04 -2.15
C ALA A 149 -26.32 9.32 -1.30
N THR A 150 -25.34 10.07 -0.77
CA THR A 150 -24.19 9.51 -0.05
C THR A 150 -23.97 10.20 1.30
N VAL A 151 -23.52 9.45 2.30
CA VAL A 151 -23.19 10.01 3.63
C VAL A 151 -22.02 10.98 3.51
N GLN A 152 -21.01 10.70 2.67
CA GLN A 152 -19.86 11.57 2.43
C GLN A 152 -20.24 12.99 2.01
N THR A 153 -21.38 13.18 1.33
CA THR A 153 -21.87 14.51 0.89
C THR A 153 -22.82 15.18 1.88
N SER A 154 -23.05 14.57 3.05
CA SER A 154 -23.89 15.13 4.11
C SER A 154 -23.34 16.44 4.63
N LYS A 155 -24.25 17.37 4.93
CA LYS A 155 -23.90 18.70 5.43
C LYS A 155 -23.06 18.59 6.71
N GLY A 156 -21.90 19.25 6.70
CA GLY A 156 -21.00 19.31 7.85
C GLY A 156 -20.02 18.14 7.96
N LEU A 157 -20.08 17.13 7.07
CA LEU A 157 -19.09 16.06 7.07
C LEU A 157 -17.77 16.52 6.45
N ALA A 158 -17.76 16.98 5.19
CA ALA A 158 -16.63 17.74 4.63
C ALA A 158 -16.83 19.26 4.85
N ASP A 159 -15.75 20.05 4.82
CA ASP A 159 -15.86 21.51 4.95
C ASP A 159 -16.50 22.14 3.71
N LYS A 160 -16.24 21.55 2.54
CA LYS A 160 -16.87 21.95 1.28
C LYS A 160 -17.10 20.76 0.36
N VAL A 161 -18.26 20.74 -0.29
CA VAL A 161 -18.67 19.68 -1.23
C VAL A 161 -18.97 20.28 -2.60
N TYR A 162 -18.43 19.64 -3.64
CA TYR A 162 -18.71 19.92 -5.04
C TYR A 162 -19.48 18.77 -5.67
N PHE A 163 -20.71 19.03 -6.09
CA PHE A 163 -21.53 18.09 -6.87
C PHE A 163 -21.22 18.24 -8.36
N LEU A 164 -20.03 17.83 -8.76
CA LEU A 164 -19.53 17.92 -10.14
C LEU A 164 -19.12 16.54 -10.67
N PRO A 165 -19.18 16.31 -11.99
CA PRO A 165 -18.70 15.07 -12.59
C PRO A 165 -17.21 14.79 -12.27
N LEU A 166 -16.87 13.51 -12.08
CA LEU A 166 -15.50 13.07 -11.79
C LEU A 166 -14.69 12.85 -13.07
N VAL A 167 -14.55 13.91 -13.86
CA VAL A 167 -13.71 13.92 -15.06
C VAL A 167 -12.63 15.00 -14.95
N PRO A 168 -11.48 14.83 -15.62
CA PRO A 168 -10.30 15.69 -15.40
C PRO A 168 -10.58 17.18 -15.48
N GLU A 169 -11.41 17.62 -16.44
CA GLU A 169 -11.75 19.03 -16.61
C GLU A 169 -12.38 19.66 -15.36
N TYR A 170 -13.41 19.03 -14.79
CA TYR A 170 -14.10 19.56 -13.61
C TYR A 170 -13.24 19.44 -12.35
N VAL A 171 -12.49 18.35 -12.21
CA VAL A 171 -11.58 18.18 -11.07
C VAL A 171 -10.46 19.23 -11.13
N GLU A 172 -9.90 19.52 -12.30
CA GLU A 172 -8.91 20.59 -12.47
C GLU A 172 -9.50 21.95 -12.06
N GLN A 173 -10.76 22.25 -12.43
CA GLN A 173 -11.41 23.49 -12.02
C GLN A 173 -11.53 23.60 -10.49
N VAL A 174 -11.84 22.51 -9.79
CA VAL A 174 -11.86 22.48 -8.32
C VAL A 174 -10.46 22.69 -7.76
N ILE A 175 -9.43 21.99 -8.27
CA ILE A 175 -8.03 22.18 -7.86
C ILE A 175 -7.59 23.64 -8.05
N ARG A 176 -7.94 24.24 -9.20
CA ARG A 176 -7.61 25.63 -9.53
C ARG A 176 -8.26 26.62 -8.56
N SER A 177 -9.51 26.37 -8.18
CA SER A 177 -10.29 27.25 -7.29
C SER A 177 -9.86 27.10 -5.83
N GLU A 178 -9.74 25.85 -5.35
CA GLU A 178 -9.51 25.56 -3.94
C GLU A 178 -8.04 25.58 -3.53
N ARG A 179 -7.12 25.39 -4.50
CA ARG A 179 -5.67 25.28 -4.28
C ARG A 179 -5.31 24.31 -3.14
N PRO A 180 -5.78 23.04 -3.18
CA PRO A 180 -5.45 22.06 -2.16
C PRO A 180 -3.95 21.71 -2.23
N GLY A 181 -3.30 21.61 -1.06
CA GLY A 181 -1.91 21.18 -0.97
C GLY A 181 -1.73 19.68 -1.17
N GLY A 182 -2.82 18.90 -1.00
CA GLY A 182 -2.82 17.47 -1.28
C GLY A 182 -4.13 16.95 -1.86
N VAL A 183 -4.08 15.77 -2.47
CA VAL A 183 -5.24 15.06 -3.03
C VAL A 183 -5.23 13.58 -2.63
N LEU A 184 -6.40 13.05 -2.30
CA LEU A 184 -6.63 11.63 -2.03
C LEU A 184 -7.44 11.01 -3.17
N LEU A 185 -6.85 9.99 -3.81
CA LEU A 185 -7.41 9.30 -4.98
C LEU A 185 -7.94 7.90 -4.64
N THR A 186 -7.51 7.33 -3.51
CA THR A 186 -7.68 5.90 -3.17
C THR A 186 -8.99 5.56 -2.47
N PHE A 187 -9.89 6.53 -2.30
CA PHE A 187 -11.16 6.34 -1.57
C PHE A 187 -12.40 6.45 -2.47
N GLY A 188 -12.23 6.66 -3.78
CA GLY A 188 -13.32 6.87 -4.74
C GLY A 188 -13.42 5.79 -5.82
N GLY A 189 -12.88 4.59 -5.58
CA GLY A 189 -12.92 3.49 -6.53
C GLY A 189 -12.19 3.77 -7.85
N GLN A 190 -12.55 3.01 -8.89
CA GLN A 190 -11.88 3.10 -10.20
C GLN A 190 -12.10 4.46 -10.86
N THR A 191 -13.28 5.08 -10.66
CA THR A 191 -13.57 6.41 -11.21
C THR A 191 -12.57 7.46 -10.73
N ALA A 192 -12.30 7.51 -9.42
CA ALA A 192 -11.33 8.44 -8.85
C ALA A 192 -9.89 8.12 -9.27
N LEU A 193 -9.52 6.83 -9.31
CA LEU A 193 -8.18 6.40 -9.73
C LEU A 193 -7.92 6.77 -11.19
N ASN A 194 -8.82 6.44 -12.11
CA ASN A 194 -8.68 6.75 -13.53
C ASN A 194 -8.63 8.27 -13.76
N CYS A 195 -9.50 9.04 -13.10
CA CYS A 195 -9.46 10.50 -13.18
C CYS A 195 -8.12 11.05 -12.67
N GLY A 196 -7.61 10.52 -11.55
CA GLY A 196 -6.30 10.87 -11.02
C GLY A 196 -5.14 10.57 -11.97
N VAL A 197 -5.15 9.41 -12.62
CA VAL A 197 -4.12 9.04 -13.62
C VAL A 197 -4.13 10.02 -14.80
N GLU A 198 -5.31 10.38 -15.31
CA GLU A 198 -5.41 11.33 -16.42
C GLU A 198 -4.98 12.75 -16.02
N LEU A 199 -5.29 13.19 -14.80
CA LEU A 199 -4.81 14.47 -14.25
C LEU A 199 -3.29 14.51 -14.10
N GLU A 200 -2.68 13.40 -13.68
CA GLU A 200 -1.22 13.28 -13.60
C GLU A 200 -0.58 13.32 -14.99
N LYS A 201 -1.12 12.57 -15.96
CA LYS A 201 -0.66 12.60 -17.36
C LYS A 201 -0.75 14.00 -17.96
N ALA A 202 -1.81 14.74 -17.65
CA ALA A 202 -1.99 16.13 -18.06
C ALA A 202 -1.10 17.13 -17.27
N GLY A 203 -0.34 16.67 -16.27
CA GLY A 203 0.57 17.49 -15.47
C GLY A 203 -0.16 18.44 -14.51
N VAL A 204 -1.44 18.20 -14.22
CA VAL A 204 -2.30 19.10 -13.41
C VAL A 204 -1.79 19.21 -11.98
N PHE A 205 -1.45 18.08 -11.34
CA PHE A 205 -0.98 18.08 -9.96
C PHE A 205 0.31 18.90 -9.80
N LYS A 206 1.27 18.72 -10.71
CA LYS A 206 2.50 19.53 -10.76
C LYS A 206 2.21 21.00 -11.03
N LYS A 207 1.33 21.32 -11.98
CA LYS A 207 0.95 22.69 -12.36
C LYS A 207 0.40 23.50 -11.19
N TYR A 208 -0.37 22.88 -10.30
CA TYR A 208 -0.99 23.55 -9.15
C TYR A 208 -0.28 23.29 -7.81
N GLY A 209 0.82 22.52 -7.79
CA GLY A 209 1.54 22.17 -6.57
C GLY A 209 0.73 21.27 -5.62
N CYS A 210 -0.20 20.48 -6.17
CA CYS A 210 -1.06 19.59 -5.39
C CYS A 210 -0.40 18.21 -5.29
N LYS A 211 -0.09 17.75 -4.07
CA LYS A 211 0.59 16.47 -3.85
C LYS A 211 -0.40 15.32 -3.75
N ILE A 212 -0.14 14.22 -4.44
CA ILE A 212 -0.91 12.99 -4.22
C ILE A 212 -0.50 12.40 -2.86
N LEU A 213 -1.48 12.21 -1.98
CA LEU A 213 -1.28 11.68 -0.64
C LEU A 213 -1.56 10.17 -0.60
N GLY A 214 -0.80 9.42 0.20
CA GLY A 214 -0.90 7.98 0.28
C GLY A 214 -0.06 7.28 -0.79
N THR A 215 -0.63 6.27 -1.45
CA THR A 215 0.05 5.50 -2.49
C THR A 215 0.48 6.40 -3.65
N PRO A 216 1.77 6.40 -4.05
CA PRO A 216 2.22 7.16 -5.21
C PRO A 216 1.46 6.77 -6.47
N ILE A 217 1.14 7.74 -7.33
CA ILE A 217 0.42 7.49 -8.59
C ILE A 217 1.15 6.50 -9.49
N GLN A 218 2.48 6.49 -9.47
CA GLN A 218 3.27 5.52 -10.21
C GLN A 218 2.97 4.09 -9.77
N SER A 219 2.84 3.84 -8.46
CA SER A 219 2.46 2.52 -7.93
C SER A 219 1.02 2.15 -8.28
N ILE A 220 0.12 3.13 -8.38
CA ILE A 220 -1.25 2.91 -8.89
C ILE A 220 -1.18 2.45 -10.35
N ILE A 221 -0.43 3.16 -11.21
CA ILE A 221 -0.27 2.80 -12.63
C ILE A 221 0.36 1.40 -12.77
N GLU A 222 1.41 1.12 -12.00
CA GLU A 222 2.10 -0.18 -12.02
C GLU A 222 1.23 -1.35 -11.56
N THR A 223 0.20 -1.11 -10.76
CA THR A 223 -0.70 -2.16 -10.27
C THR A 223 -1.95 -2.33 -11.13
N GLU A 224 -2.39 -1.26 -11.81
CA GLU A 224 -3.54 -1.28 -12.73
C GLU A 224 -3.14 -1.81 -14.12
N ASP A 225 -1.92 -1.56 -14.59
CA ASP A 225 -1.38 -2.13 -15.83
C ASP A 225 -0.88 -3.56 -15.60
N ARG A 226 -1.49 -4.52 -16.29
CA ARG A 226 -1.21 -5.96 -16.09
C ARG A 226 0.21 -6.36 -16.46
N LYS A 227 0.81 -5.71 -17.45
CA LYS A 227 2.19 -5.99 -17.86
C LYS A 227 3.16 -5.42 -16.84
N MET A 228 2.99 -4.15 -16.47
CA MET A 228 3.83 -3.52 -15.45
C MET A 228 3.75 -4.26 -14.12
N PHE A 229 2.56 -4.74 -13.75
CA PHE A 229 2.37 -5.54 -12.55
C PHE A 229 3.17 -6.85 -12.62
N ALA A 230 3.06 -7.60 -13.72
CA ALA A 230 3.81 -8.84 -13.90
C ALA A 230 5.33 -8.61 -13.84
N ASP A 231 5.82 -7.55 -14.50
CA ASP A 231 7.22 -7.16 -14.48
C ASP A 231 7.70 -6.85 -13.05
N LYS A 232 6.91 -6.10 -12.27
CA LYS A 232 7.22 -5.76 -10.87
C LYS A 232 7.23 -6.96 -9.93
N ILE A 233 6.34 -7.93 -10.14
CA ILE A 233 6.33 -9.18 -9.37
C ILE A 233 7.55 -10.05 -9.72
N ASN A 234 7.93 -10.09 -11.00
CA ASN A 234 9.13 -10.81 -11.44
C ASN A 234 10.43 -10.19 -10.88
N GLU A 235 10.50 -8.87 -10.71
CA GLU A 235 11.67 -8.18 -10.12
C GLU A 235 12.05 -8.71 -8.72
N ILE A 236 11.08 -9.22 -7.95
CA ILE A 236 11.30 -9.78 -6.62
C ILE A 236 11.37 -11.31 -6.59
N GLY A 237 11.37 -11.96 -7.76
CA GLY A 237 11.41 -13.42 -7.89
C GLY A 237 10.08 -14.13 -7.61
N GLU A 238 9.00 -13.36 -7.45
CA GLU A 238 7.64 -13.89 -7.30
C GLU A 238 7.05 -14.26 -8.66
N LYS A 239 5.99 -15.07 -8.65
CA LYS A 239 5.44 -15.67 -9.87
C LYS A 239 4.02 -15.17 -10.15
N VAL A 240 3.79 -14.80 -11.41
CA VAL A 240 2.44 -14.64 -11.96
C VAL A 240 2.10 -15.81 -12.88
N ALA A 241 0.81 -16.10 -13.05
CA ALA A 241 0.37 -17.05 -14.05
C ALA A 241 0.83 -16.60 -15.46
N PRO A 242 1.16 -17.54 -16.37
CA PRO A 242 1.45 -17.20 -17.76
C PRO A 242 0.34 -16.34 -18.34
N SER A 243 0.71 -15.14 -18.80
CA SER A 243 -0.24 -14.12 -19.24
C SER A 243 0.40 -13.20 -20.27
N ALA A 244 -0.44 -12.53 -21.06
CA ALA A 244 -0.02 -11.51 -22.01
C ALA A 244 -0.97 -10.31 -21.89
N ALA A 245 -0.41 -9.10 -21.89
CA ALA A 245 -1.17 -7.88 -22.09
C ALA A 245 -1.30 -7.65 -23.60
N VAL A 246 -2.54 -7.48 -24.07
CA VAL A 246 -2.91 -7.40 -25.48
C VAL A 246 -3.83 -6.22 -25.71
N TYR A 247 -3.77 -5.63 -26.90
CA TYR A 247 -4.49 -4.41 -27.27
C TYR A 247 -5.40 -4.60 -28.49
N SER A 248 -5.41 -5.80 -29.08
CA SER A 248 -6.28 -6.17 -30.18
C SER A 248 -6.83 -7.58 -30.01
N VAL A 249 -7.92 -7.87 -30.72
CA VAL A 249 -8.55 -9.19 -30.73
C VAL A 249 -7.57 -10.23 -31.31
N GLU A 250 -6.84 -9.86 -32.36
CA GLU A 250 -5.82 -10.70 -33.00
C GLU A 250 -4.72 -11.10 -32.00
N GLU A 251 -4.15 -10.12 -31.30
CA GLU A 251 -3.14 -10.37 -30.26
C GLU A 251 -3.67 -11.28 -29.14
N ALA A 252 -4.93 -11.09 -28.73
CA ALA A 252 -5.55 -11.95 -27.72
C ALA A 252 -5.62 -13.42 -28.17
N LEU A 253 -6.00 -13.65 -29.43
CA LEU A 253 -6.09 -14.99 -30.00
C LEU A 253 -4.70 -15.64 -30.16
N GLU A 254 -3.70 -14.86 -30.56
CA GLU A 254 -2.31 -15.32 -30.66
C GLU A 254 -1.74 -15.70 -29.28
N ALA A 255 -1.94 -14.83 -28.28
CA ALA A 255 -1.53 -15.10 -26.91
C ALA A 255 -2.17 -16.37 -26.36
N ALA A 256 -3.47 -16.59 -26.61
CA ALA A 256 -4.16 -17.79 -26.15
C ALA A 256 -3.69 -19.08 -26.84
N ASN A 257 -3.21 -19.01 -28.09
CA ASN A 257 -2.59 -20.17 -28.74
C ASN A 257 -1.27 -20.56 -28.09
N VAL A 258 -0.51 -19.60 -27.56
CA VAL A 258 0.74 -19.84 -26.84
C VAL A 258 0.49 -20.33 -25.42
N ILE A 259 -0.46 -19.70 -24.70
CA ILE A 259 -0.79 -20.04 -23.30
C ILE A 259 -1.55 -21.38 -23.21
N GLY A 260 -2.44 -21.65 -24.16
CA GLY A 260 -3.34 -22.79 -24.16
C GLY A 260 -4.68 -22.49 -23.46
N TYR A 261 -5.77 -23.03 -24.01
CA TYR A 261 -7.11 -22.91 -23.44
C TYR A 261 -7.32 -23.92 -22.29
N PRO A 262 -8.14 -23.60 -21.27
CA PRO A 262 -8.92 -22.37 -21.12
C PRO A 262 -8.08 -21.17 -20.66
N VAL A 263 -8.44 -19.96 -21.12
CA VAL A 263 -7.81 -18.70 -20.72
C VAL A 263 -8.81 -17.79 -20.00
N MET A 264 -8.29 -16.89 -19.15
CA MET A 264 -9.05 -15.86 -18.46
C MET A 264 -8.70 -14.49 -19.05
N ALA A 265 -9.66 -13.84 -19.72
CA ALA A 265 -9.52 -12.46 -20.19
C ALA A 265 -9.92 -11.50 -19.06
N ARG A 266 -9.10 -10.48 -18.79
CA ARG A 266 -9.39 -9.44 -17.80
C ARG A 266 -9.05 -8.06 -18.36
N ALA A 267 -9.99 -7.12 -18.30
CA ALA A 267 -9.74 -5.74 -18.69
C ALA A 267 -8.80 -5.03 -17.69
N ALA A 268 -7.94 -4.15 -18.22
CA ALA A 268 -7.12 -3.25 -17.41
C ALA A 268 -7.92 -2.01 -16.96
N PHE A 269 -7.47 -1.30 -15.92
CA PHE A 269 -8.12 -0.09 -15.40
C PHE A 269 -9.62 -0.25 -15.08
N SER A 270 -9.99 -1.46 -14.65
CA SER A 270 -11.36 -1.87 -14.37
C SER A 270 -11.43 -2.66 -13.07
N LEU A 271 -12.56 -2.53 -12.36
CA LEU A 271 -12.83 -3.22 -11.11
C LEU A 271 -14.08 -4.10 -11.24
N GLY A 272 -14.23 -5.07 -10.34
CA GLY A 272 -15.42 -5.95 -10.30
C GLY A 272 -15.54 -6.94 -11.46
N GLY A 273 -14.48 -7.15 -12.25
CA GLY A 273 -14.49 -8.07 -13.37
C GLY A 273 -15.23 -7.55 -14.62
N LEU A 274 -15.43 -6.23 -14.71
CA LEU A 274 -15.99 -5.61 -15.92
C LEU A 274 -15.15 -6.02 -17.16
N GLY A 275 -15.82 -6.46 -18.23
CA GLY A 275 -15.16 -6.94 -19.44
C GLY A 275 -14.28 -8.20 -19.26
N SER A 276 -14.42 -8.92 -18.15
CA SER A 276 -13.63 -10.11 -17.84
C SER A 276 -14.44 -11.41 -18.02
N GLY A 277 -13.77 -12.51 -18.37
CA GLY A 277 -14.44 -13.80 -18.54
C GLY A 277 -13.50 -14.95 -18.85
N PHE A 278 -13.99 -16.18 -18.67
CA PHE A 278 -13.30 -17.40 -19.09
C PHE A 278 -13.63 -17.72 -20.54
N ALA A 279 -12.61 -18.02 -21.33
CA ALA A 279 -12.74 -18.56 -22.68
C ALA A 279 -12.15 -19.98 -22.72
N HIS A 280 -12.97 -20.95 -23.09
CA HIS A 280 -12.56 -22.34 -23.30
C HIS A 280 -12.12 -22.62 -24.75
N ASN A 281 -12.39 -21.70 -25.67
CA ASN A 281 -12.03 -21.80 -27.08
C ASN A 281 -11.88 -20.42 -27.73
N LYS A 282 -11.43 -20.43 -28.99
CA LYS A 282 -11.14 -19.25 -29.80
C LYS A 282 -12.37 -18.35 -29.99
N GLU A 283 -13.54 -18.94 -30.21
CA GLU A 283 -14.79 -18.22 -30.47
C GLU A 283 -15.24 -17.46 -29.22
N GLN A 284 -15.16 -18.10 -28.05
CA GLN A 284 -15.46 -17.46 -26.77
C GLN A 284 -14.49 -16.32 -26.47
N LEU A 285 -13.18 -16.52 -26.70
CA LEU A 285 -12.20 -15.46 -26.48
C LEU A 285 -12.42 -14.26 -27.41
N LYS A 286 -12.70 -14.51 -28.69
CA LYS A 286 -13.01 -13.46 -29.66
C LYS A 286 -14.22 -12.63 -29.21
N SER A 287 -15.28 -13.30 -28.74
CA SER A 287 -16.47 -12.60 -28.22
C SER A 287 -16.15 -11.73 -27.02
N LEU A 288 -15.34 -12.22 -26.07
CA LEU A 288 -14.94 -11.46 -24.89
C LEU A 288 -14.05 -10.26 -25.26
N ALA A 289 -13.08 -10.46 -26.15
CA ALA A 289 -12.14 -9.41 -26.56
C ALA A 289 -12.80 -8.28 -27.38
N ILE A 290 -13.92 -8.54 -28.07
CA ILE A 290 -14.70 -7.51 -28.76
C ILE A 290 -15.55 -6.69 -27.77
N GLN A 291 -16.00 -7.33 -26.69
CA GLN A 291 -16.89 -6.72 -25.70
C GLN A 291 -16.13 -5.85 -24.68
N ALA A 292 -14.88 -6.22 -24.38
CA ALA A 292 -13.98 -5.50 -23.48
C ALA A 292 -13.48 -4.18 -24.09
#